data_AF-A0A1C6SRZ6-F1
#
_entry.id   AF-A0A1C6SRZ6-F1
#
_cell.length_a   1.000
_cell.length_b   1.000
_cell.length_c   1.000
_cell.angle_alpha   90.00
_cell.angle_beta   90.00
_cell.angle_gamma   90.00
#
_symmetry.space_group_name_H-M   'P 1'
#
loop_
_entity.id
_entity.type
_entity.pdbx_description
1 polymer ?
#
loop_
_entity_poly.entity_id
_entity_poly.type
_entity_poly.pdbx_seq_one_letter_code
_entity_poly.pdbx_strand_id
1 'polypeptide(L)'
;MNIILSDIVSPGDRRKDVIDRPREYAAAGVPFFLRVDLRDRVPTIALFELTEGQYQPLSAATAGSTFTMTRPFAFAVDPADLLDEEASEEGEGGPEKQDDAES
;
A
#
# COMPACT_ATOMS: atom_id res chain seq x y z
N MET A 1 -18.32 12.41 -12.91
CA MET A 1 -16.89 12.10 -13.06
C MET A 1 -16.52 11.25 -11.85
N ASN A 2 -16.11 10.00 -12.04
CA ASN A 2 -15.80 9.07 -10.95
C ASN A 2 -14.27 9.01 -10.82
N ILE A 3 -13.71 9.70 -9.83
CA ILE A 3 -12.26 9.79 -9.61
C ILE A 3 -11.93 9.17 -8.26
N ILE A 4 -10.89 8.34 -8.24
CA ILE A 4 -10.21 7.87 -7.04
C ILE A 4 -8.72 8.11 -7.22
N LEU A 5 -8.06 8.61 -6.19
CA LEU A 5 -6.60 8.65 -6.14
C LEU A 5 -6.14 7.54 -5.19
N SER A 6 -5.17 6.75 -5.64
CA SER A 6 -4.58 5.68 -4.84
C SER A 6 -3.12 5.99 -4.57
N ASP A 7 -2.70 5.88 -3.31
CA ASP A 7 -1.30 6.01 -2.90
C ASP A 7 -0.83 4.69 -2.31
N ILE A 8 0.28 4.18 -2.84
CA ILE A 8 0.91 2.92 -2.41
C ILE A 8 2.13 3.32 -1.61
N VAL A 9 2.08 3.07 -0.30
CA VAL A 9 3.17 3.40 0.60
C VAL A 9 4.08 2.18 0.74
N SER A 10 5.31 2.34 0.27
CA SER A 10 6.39 1.37 0.29
C SER A 10 7.43 1.72 1.37
N PRO A 11 8.29 0.77 1.80
CA PRO A 11 9.31 1.02 2.82
C PRO A 11 10.27 2.20 2.52
N GLY A 12 10.43 2.58 1.25
CA GLY A 12 11.29 3.68 0.82
C GLY A 12 10.64 5.07 0.79
N ASP A 13 9.33 5.17 1.02
CA ASP A 13 8.62 6.46 0.90
C ASP A 13 8.99 7.44 2.01
N ARG A 14 9.26 8.68 1.61
CA ARG A 14 9.57 9.76 2.57
C ARG A 14 8.31 10.13 3.34
N ARG A 15 8.40 10.16 4.67
CA ARG A 15 7.27 10.51 5.57
C ARG A 15 6.54 11.80 5.20
N LYS A 16 7.23 12.81 4.67
CA LYS A 16 6.60 14.07 4.24
C LYS A 16 5.66 13.86 3.05
N ASP A 17 6.11 13.11 2.04
CA ASP A 17 5.33 12.86 0.83
C ASP A 17 4.02 12.12 1.16
N VAL A 18 4.06 11.20 2.14
CA VAL A 18 2.88 10.47 2.66
C VAL A 18 1.88 11.38 3.38
N ILE A 19 2.33 12.48 4.01
CA ILE A 19 1.47 13.38 4.80
C ILE A 19 0.92 14.53 3.96
N ASP A 20 1.72 15.07 3.04
CA ASP A 20 1.36 16.28 2.30
C ASP A 20 0.41 15.97 1.12
N ARG A 21 0.58 14.82 0.45
CA ARG A 21 -0.26 14.41 -0.70
C ARG A 21 -1.77 14.38 -0.40
N PRO A 22 -2.25 13.76 0.70
CA PRO A 22 -3.69 13.76 1.00
C PRO A 22 -4.28 15.17 1.16
N ARG A 23 -3.50 16.14 1.65
CA ARG A 23 -3.99 17.52 1.82
C ARG A 23 -4.18 18.22 0.47
N GLU A 24 -3.28 17.96 -0.48
CA GLU A 24 -3.37 18.48 -1.84
C GLU A 24 -4.58 17.90 -2.58
N TYR A 25 -4.86 16.60 -2.41
CA TYR A 25 -6.03 15.94 -3.03
C TYR A 25 -7.36 16.46 -2.45
N ALA A 26 -7.40 16.71 -1.14
CA ALA A 26 -8.55 17.32 -0.49
C ALA A 26 -8.78 18.76 -1.01
N ALA A 27 -7.71 19.55 -1.16
CA ALA A 27 -7.79 20.89 -1.73
C ALA A 27 -8.24 20.89 -3.21
N ALA A 28 -7.90 19.83 -3.95
CA ALA A 28 -8.37 19.60 -5.32
C ALA A 28 -9.81 19.05 -5.41
N GLY A 29 -10.46 18.75 -4.28
CA GLY A 29 -11.84 18.27 -4.23
C GLY A 29 -12.02 16.81 -4.65
N VAL A 30 -10.98 15.98 -4.51
CA VAL A 30 -11.06 14.56 -4.89
C VAL A 30 -11.93 13.81 -3.87
N PRO A 31 -13.07 13.21 -4.29
CA PRO A 31 -14.06 12.68 -3.34
C PRO A 31 -13.58 11.43 -2.60
N PHE A 32 -12.72 10.62 -3.22
CA PHE A 32 -12.25 9.37 -2.65
C PHE A 32 -10.73 9.25 -2.73
N PHE A 33 -10.13 8.84 -1.61
CA PHE A 33 -8.71 8.55 -1.50
C PHE A 33 -8.51 7.12 -1.00
N LEU A 34 -7.79 6.31 -1.75
CA LEU A 34 -7.42 4.95 -1.39
C LEU A 34 -5.96 4.94 -0.95
N ARG A 35 -5.69 4.33 0.20
CA ARG A 35 -4.33 4.13 0.69
C ARG A 35 -4.05 2.65 0.81
N VAL A 36 -2.94 2.23 0.22
CA VAL A 36 -2.40 0.87 0.35
C VAL A 36 -1.08 0.99 1.11
N ASP A 37 -1.01 0.41 2.31
CA ASP A 37 0.19 0.40 3.15
C ASP A 37 0.84 -0.98 3.08
N LEU A 38 2.04 -1.04 2.48
CA LEU A 38 2.85 -2.25 2.32
C LEU A 38 4.15 -2.17 3.14
N ARG A 39 4.29 -1.19 4.03
CA ARG A 39 5.51 -1.00 4.84
C ARG A 39 5.63 -1.99 5.99
N ASP A 40 4.49 -2.35 6.56
CA ASP A 40 4.42 -3.30 7.66
C ASP A 40 4.33 -4.73 7.12
N ARG A 41 4.57 -5.72 7.99
CA ARG A 41 4.42 -7.14 7.64
C ARG A 41 3.00 -7.53 7.25
N VAL A 42 2.02 -6.68 7.52
CA VAL A 42 0.61 -6.92 7.26
C VAL A 42 0.11 -5.84 6.30
N PRO A 43 -0.05 -6.17 5.00
CA PRO A 43 -0.67 -5.28 4.03
C PRO A 43 -2.02 -4.75 4.53
N THR A 44 -2.22 -3.45 4.36
CA THR A 44 -3.45 -2.78 4.79
C THR A 44 -3.97 -1.88 3.69
N ILE A 45 -5.28 -1.95 3.43
CA ILE A 45 -5.98 -1.04 2.51
C ILE A 45 -6.98 -0.22 3.31
N ALA A 46 -7.00 1.09 3.07
CA ALA A 46 -7.97 2.01 3.67
C ALA A 46 -8.52 2.97 2.62
N LEU A 47 -9.84 3.10 2.57
CA LEU A 47 -10.55 4.07 1.76
C LEU A 47 -11.04 5.22 2.62
N PHE A 48 -10.86 6.42 2.10
CA PHE A 48 -11.29 7.66 2.72
C PHE A 48 -12.23 8.42 1.79
N GLU A 49 -13.23 9.06 2.38
CA GLU A 49 -14.15 9.95 1.70
C GLU A 49 -13.88 11.40 2.13
N LEU A 50 -13.90 12.32 1.18
CA LEU A 50 -13.74 13.75 1.45
C LEU A 50 -15.04 14.32 2.01
N THR A 51 -15.02 14.69 3.29
CA THR A 51 -16.14 15.29 4.01
C THR A 51 -15.68 16.60 4.64
N GLU A 52 -16.34 17.70 4.31
CA GLU A 52 -16.02 19.04 4.85
C GLU A 52 -14.54 19.44 4.67
N GLY A 53 -13.95 19.03 3.55
CA GLY A 53 -12.56 19.34 3.21
C GLY A 53 -11.53 18.48 3.92
N GLN A 54 -11.93 17.42 4.64
CA GLN A 54 -11.04 16.46 5.30
C GLN A 54 -11.38 15.03 4.89
N TYR A 55 -10.37 14.18 4.77
CA TYR A 55 -10.58 12.75 4.49
C TYR A 55 -10.98 12.01 5.77
N GLN A 56 -12.14 11.36 5.73
CA GLN A 56 -12.62 10.50 6.81
C GLN A 56 -12.59 9.03 6.37
N PRO A 57 -12.20 8.09 7.25
CA PRO A 57 -12.14 6.67 6.91
C PRO A 57 -13.55 6.15 6.64
N LEU A 58 -13.72 5.55 5.45
CA LEU A 58 -14.98 4.96 5.02
C LEU A 58 -14.95 3.43 5.17
N SER A 59 -13.81 2.80 4.85
CA SER A 59 -13.62 1.35 4.95
C SER A 59 -12.14 1.03 5.08
N ALA A 60 -11.79 -0.05 5.77
CA ALA A 60 -10.43 -0.55 5.84
C ALA A 60 -10.41 -2.07 6.02
N ALA A 61 -9.39 -2.71 5.48
CA ALA A 61 -9.12 -4.13 5.73
C ALA A 61 -7.62 -4.38 5.78
N THR A 62 -7.24 -5.42 6.51
CA THR A 62 -5.88 -5.95 6.59
C THR A 62 -5.83 -7.31 5.88
N ALA A 63 -4.62 -7.82 5.63
CA ALA A 63 -4.43 -9.15 5.08
C ALA A 63 -5.24 -10.23 5.82
N GLY A 64 -5.88 -11.12 5.07
CA GLY A 64 -6.81 -12.15 5.57
C GLY A 64 -8.25 -11.64 5.76
N SER A 65 -8.55 -10.43 5.32
CA SER A 65 -9.90 -9.85 5.34
C SER A 65 -10.19 -9.12 4.05
N THR A 66 -11.35 -9.42 3.45
CA THR A 66 -11.75 -8.81 2.18
C THR A 66 -12.09 -7.33 2.35
N PHE A 67 -11.27 -6.47 1.77
CA PHE A 67 -11.63 -5.07 1.53
C PHE A 67 -12.75 -5.01 0.49
N THR A 68 -13.85 -4.31 0.79
CA THR A 68 -14.93 -4.07 -0.17
C THR A 68 -15.18 -2.58 -0.31
N MET A 69 -15.29 -2.11 -1.55
CA MET A 69 -15.67 -0.75 -1.91
C MET A 69 -16.84 -0.81 -2.87
N THR A 70 -17.85 0.04 -2.67
CA THR A 70 -19.01 0.17 -3.57
C THR A 70 -19.02 1.48 -4.37
N ARG A 71 -18.17 2.44 -3.99
CA ARG A 71 -18.04 3.76 -4.64
C ARG A 71 -16.56 4.17 -4.66
N PRO A 72 -16.07 4.78 -5.76
CA PRO A 72 -16.81 5.18 -6.95
C PRO A 72 -17.20 4.03 -7.90
N PHE A 73 -16.67 2.82 -7.70
CA PHE A 73 -17.07 1.59 -8.38
C PHE A 73 -16.99 0.42 -7.39
N ALA A 74 -17.66 -0.68 -7.73
CA ALA A 74 -17.66 -1.87 -6.89
C ALA A 74 -16.39 -2.70 -7.14
N PHE A 75 -15.61 -2.98 -6.10
CA PHE A 75 -14.57 -4.02 -6.13
C PHE A 75 -14.36 -4.61 -4.73
N ALA A 76 -13.76 -5.79 -4.70
CA ALA A 76 -13.33 -6.47 -3.49
C ALA A 76 -11.96 -7.11 -3.70
N VAL A 77 -11.10 -7.05 -2.69
CA VAL A 77 -9.75 -7.64 -2.70
C VAL A 77 -9.32 -7.98 -1.28
N ASP A 78 -8.60 -9.08 -1.08
CA ASP A 78 -7.86 -9.29 0.17
C ASP A 78 -6.51 -8.58 0.06
N PRO A 79 -6.12 -7.70 1.00
CA PRO A 79 -4.80 -7.09 0.99
C PRO A 79 -3.64 -8.11 0.94
N ALA A 80 -3.84 -9.36 1.38
CA ALA A 80 -2.86 -10.44 1.25
C ALA A 80 -2.49 -10.72 -0.21
N ASP A 81 -3.45 -10.58 -1.14
CA ASP A 81 -3.25 -10.85 -2.57
C ASP A 81 -2.43 -9.76 -3.28
N LEU A 82 -2.10 -8.66 -2.60
CA LEU A 82 -1.28 -7.58 -3.15
C LEU A 82 0.23 -7.87 -3.07
N LEU A 83 0.62 -8.90 -2.31
CA LEU A 83 1.98 -9.40 -2.25
C LEU A 83 2.05 -10.68 -3.09
N ASP A 84 2.91 -10.72 -4.11
CA ASP A 84 3.24 -12.00 -4.76
C ASP A 84 4.00 -12.89 -3.76
N GLU A 85 3.77 -14.22 -3.79
CA GLU A 85 4.57 -15.22 -3.05
C GLU A 85 6.07 -15.16 -3.41
N GLU A 86 6.43 -14.48 -4.49
CA GLU A 86 7.79 -14.26 -5.01
C GLU A 86 8.53 -13.08 -4.31
N ALA A 87 8.20 -12.76 -3.06
CA ALA A 87 8.98 -11.83 -2.23
C ALA A 87 9.68 -12.52 -1.04
N SER A 88 9.81 -13.85 -1.08
CA SER A 88 10.53 -14.62 -0.05
C SER A 88 11.85 -15.27 -0.49
N GLU A 89 12.28 -15.21 -1.74
CA GLU A 89 13.62 -15.68 -2.17
C GLU A 89 14.14 -14.67 -3.22
N GLU A 90 15.28 -13.99 -3.14
CA GLU A 90 16.60 -14.38 -2.67
C GLU A 90 17.37 -13.14 -2.16
N GLY A 91 18.16 -13.33 -1.10
CA GLY A 91 19.06 -12.29 -0.61
C GLY A 91 19.95 -12.69 0.56
N GLU A 92 19.78 -13.86 1.18
CA GLU A 92 20.76 -14.38 2.14
C GLU A 92 20.93 -15.91 2.01
N GLY A 93 22.05 -16.30 1.38
CA GLY A 93 22.92 -17.40 1.86
C GLY A 93 22.95 -18.72 1.09
N GLY A 94 24.10 -19.07 0.50
CA GLY A 94 24.46 -20.47 0.19
C GLY A 94 25.87 -20.66 -0.41
N PRO A 95 26.61 -21.76 -0.15
CA PRO A 95 28.03 -21.72 0.24
C PRO A 95 29.07 -22.32 -0.75
N GLU A 96 30.36 -22.05 -0.43
CA GLU A 96 31.62 -22.80 -0.67
C GLU A 96 31.95 -23.37 -2.07
N LYS A 97 33.16 -23.06 -2.57
CA LYS A 97 34.30 -23.98 -2.49
C LYS A 97 35.66 -23.26 -2.56
N GLN A 98 36.48 -23.69 -1.62
CA GLN A 98 37.90 -23.49 -1.41
C GLN A 98 38.71 -24.18 -2.50
N ASP A 99 39.82 -23.59 -2.94
CA ASP A 99 41.01 -24.31 -3.43
C ASP A 99 42.25 -23.42 -3.16
N ASP A 100 43.08 -23.94 -2.24
CA ASP A 100 44.55 -24.03 -2.28
C ASP A 100 45.40 -22.76 -2.56
N ALA A 101 46.15 -22.27 -1.58
CA ALA A 101 47.47 -22.74 -1.17
C ALA A 101 48.62 -22.32 -2.13
N GLU A 102 49.49 -21.47 -1.58
CA GLU A 102 50.95 -21.52 -1.73
C GLU A 102 51.59 -21.18 -3.08
N SER A 103 52.09 -19.95 -3.21
CA SER A 103 53.54 -19.63 -3.34
C SER A 103 53.79 -18.13 -3.36
#